data_AF-A0AAV6MCF0-F1
#
_entry.id   AF-A0AAV6MCF0-F1
#
_cell.length_a   1.000
_cell.length_b   1.000
_cell.length_c   1.000
_cell.angle_alpha   90.00
_cell.angle_beta   90.00
_cell.angle_gamma   90.00
#
_symmetry.space_group_name_H-M   'P 1'
#
loop_
_entity.id
_entity.type
_entity.pdbx_description
1 polymer ?
#
loop_
_entity_poly.entity_id
_entity_poly.type
_entity_poly.pdbx_seq_one_letter_code
_entity_poly.pdbx_strand_id
1 'polypeptide(L)'
;MVSANREMVVYCFDTLLAHYNGEEAPPPAFDGGQHPLFVTWKKVVNGGEPRLRGCIGTLEARCLINGFKDYALNSALRDRRFPPIQPKELPHLECTVSILVDYEIAINYLDWEVGKHGIIIEFNDPDYNTRRSATYLPEVAAHEGWTKIEAIDSLVRKAGYNGAITESLRKRIRLTRYQSTLFTMHYGEDFQFKVTAAVCQFYYFDSSQITKLPSNSSKCTYSCDGHTFNFLLDSGFVFLAVADESVGRNMPFVFLERVKDDFKQRYGSSIKDENPHPLADDEDEDDLFLDRFSVAYTLDREFGPRIKEHMQYCMNHPEEMNKLSKLKAQITEVKGIMMDNIEKVLDRGERIELLVDKTENLQFQADNFHRQGRQLRRKMWLQSLQMKLMVGGGILVLIIILWFIVCGGFKC
;
A
#
# COMPACT_ATOMS: atom_id res chain seq x y z
N MET A 1 12.78 23.41 0.15
CA MET A 1 13.41 22.73 1.30
C MET A 1 12.73 21.38 1.43
N VAL A 2 13.45 20.27 1.38
CA VAL A 2 12.84 18.94 1.47
C VAL A 2 12.49 18.67 2.93
N SER A 3 11.25 18.28 3.20
CA SER A 3 10.75 17.95 4.53
C SER A 3 10.18 16.54 4.55
N ALA A 4 10.35 15.85 5.67
CA ALA A 4 9.65 14.60 5.94
C ALA A 4 8.14 14.79 5.75
N ASN A 5 7.50 13.87 5.03
CA ASN A 5 6.08 13.94 4.69
C ASN A 5 5.41 12.57 4.75
N ARG A 6 4.11 12.54 4.47
CA ARG A 6 3.29 11.34 4.48
C ARG A 6 3.77 10.32 3.46
N GLU A 7 4.02 10.75 2.24
CA GLU A 7 4.39 9.89 1.10
C GLU A 7 5.67 9.09 1.36
N MET A 8 6.63 9.68 2.08
CA MET A 8 7.86 9.00 2.49
C MET A 8 7.60 7.88 3.52
N VAL A 9 6.65 8.09 4.45
CA VAL A 9 6.26 7.05 5.42
C VAL A 9 5.48 5.92 4.75
N VAL A 10 4.51 6.26 3.88
CA VAL A 10 3.77 5.30 3.05
C VAL A 10 4.77 4.41 2.30
N TYR A 11 5.76 5.01 1.65
CA TYR A 11 6.78 4.28 0.91
C TYR A 11 7.63 3.33 1.77
N CYS A 12 7.88 3.69 3.04
CA CYS A 12 8.56 2.79 3.99
C CYS A 12 7.70 1.56 4.32
N PHE A 13 6.40 1.76 4.57
CA PHE A 13 5.45 0.66 4.80
C PHE A 13 5.26 -0.20 3.56
N ASP A 14 5.05 0.41 2.40
CA ASP A 14 4.97 -0.27 1.10
C ASP A 14 6.21 -1.11 0.82
N THR A 15 7.40 -0.58 1.11
CA THR A 15 8.66 -1.32 0.95
C THR A 15 8.71 -2.54 1.86
N LEU A 16 8.29 -2.40 3.12
CA LEU A 16 8.26 -3.50 4.07
C LEU A 16 7.21 -4.56 3.70
N LEU A 17 6.03 -4.13 3.24
CA LEU A 17 4.95 -5.01 2.78
C LEU A 17 5.36 -5.77 1.51
N ALA A 18 5.93 -5.07 0.52
CA ALA A 18 6.47 -5.67 -0.70
C ALA A 18 7.53 -6.73 -0.39
N HIS A 19 8.40 -6.47 0.61
CA HIS A 19 9.37 -7.46 1.07
C HIS A 19 8.71 -8.75 1.57
N TYR A 20 7.66 -8.66 2.39
CA TYR A 20 6.94 -9.86 2.87
C TYR A 20 6.20 -10.59 1.75
N ASN A 21 5.68 -9.86 0.76
CA ASN A 21 4.95 -10.43 -0.38
C ASN A 21 5.87 -10.97 -1.50
N GLY A 22 7.18 -10.77 -1.38
CA GLY A 22 8.16 -11.07 -2.42
C GLY A 22 7.93 -10.26 -3.69
N GLU A 23 7.52 -9.02 -3.54
CA GLU A 23 7.20 -8.05 -4.59
C GLU A 23 8.20 -6.90 -4.61
N GLU A 24 8.15 -6.11 -5.67
CA GLU A 24 8.87 -4.84 -5.72
C GLU A 24 7.99 -3.73 -5.15
N ALA A 25 8.60 -2.84 -4.37
CA ALA A 25 7.90 -1.69 -3.82
C ALA A 25 7.35 -0.80 -4.95
N PRO A 26 6.14 -0.24 -4.82
CA PRO A 26 5.59 0.69 -5.78
C PRO A 26 6.50 1.91 -5.97
N PRO A 27 6.43 2.61 -7.11
CA PRO A 27 7.18 3.84 -7.31
C PRO A 27 6.87 4.87 -6.20
N PRO A 28 7.89 5.58 -5.67
CA PRO A 28 7.68 6.59 -4.64
C PRO A 28 6.85 7.77 -5.17
N ALA A 29 5.93 8.27 -4.34
CA ALA A 29 5.09 9.44 -4.65
C ALA A 29 5.71 10.77 -4.17
N PHE A 30 7.04 10.84 -4.08
CA PHE A 30 7.77 12.03 -3.65
C PHE A 30 9.04 12.20 -4.48
N ASP A 31 9.52 13.44 -4.56
CA ASP A 31 10.71 13.78 -5.33
C ASP A 31 11.99 13.23 -4.69
N GLY A 32 12.97 12.95 -5.54
CA GLY A 32 14.32 12.62 -5.09
C GLY A 32 15.00 13.78 -4.35
N GLY A 33 16.15 13.49 -3.78
CA GLY A 33 16.97 14.46 -3.06
C GLY A 33 18.13 13.73 -2.38
N GLN A 34 19.18 14.45 -2.00
CA GLN A 34 20.29 13.85 -1.25
C GLN A 34 20.33 14.43 0.15
N HIS A 35 19.90 13.63 1.12
CA HIS A 35 19.88 14.03 2.52
C HIS A 35 20.26 12.87 3.43
N PRO A 36 20.87 13.15 4.58
CA PRO A 36 20.95 12.19 5.66
C PRO A 36 19.56 11.92 6.21
N LEU A 37 19.27 10.65 6.51
CA LEU A 37 17.92 10.21 6.84
C LEU A 37 17.91 9.03 7.79
N PHE A 38 16.83 8.89 8.54
CA PHE A 38 16.58 7.76 9.43
C PHE A 38 15.15 7.24 9.26
N VAL A 39 15.00 5.93 9.40
CA VAL A 39 13.69 5.26 9.52
C VAL A 39 13.60 4.62 10.88
N THR A 40 12.53 4.94 11.60
CA THR A 40 12.25 4.43 12.94
C THR A 40 10.90 3.75 12.96
N TRP A 41 10.87 2.52 13.44
CA TRP A 41 9.67 1.76 13.73
C TRP A 41 9.40 1.80 15.23
N LYS A 42 8.16 2.08 15.61
CA LYS A 42 7.64 1.85 16.96
C LYS A 42 6.45 0.91 16.88
N LYS A 43 6.14 0.27 18.00
CA LYS A 43 5.01 -0.65 18.13
C LYS A 43 4.14 -0.27 19.31
N VAL A 44 2.85 -0.14 19.06
CA VAL A 44 1.81 0.01 20.09
C VAL A 44 1.51 -1.37 20.66
N VAL A 45 1.54 -1.49 21.99
CA VAL A 45 1.21 -2.73 22.69
C VAL A 45 0.07 -2.42 23.66
N ASN A 46 -1.05 -3.13 23.54
CA ASN A 46 -2.22 -3.01 24.42
C ASN A 46 -2.75 -1.57 24.58
N GLY A 47 -2.68 -0.74 23.53
CA GLY A 47 -3.13 0.65 23.56
C GLY A 47 -2.26 1.61 24.39
N GLY A 48 -1.08 1.16 24.84
CA GLY A 48 -0.09 2.01 25.52
C GLY A 48 0.77 2.83 24.57
N GLU A 49 1.74 3.57 25.11
CA GLU A 49 2.64 4.40 24.31
C GLU A 49 3.47 3.56 23.31
N PRO A 50 3.67 4.05 22.06
CA PRO A 50 4.48 3.37 21.06
C PRO A 50 5.92 3.15 21.53
N ARG A 51 6.36 1.90 21.56
CA ARG A 51 7.73 1.53 21.97
C ARG A 51 8.63 1.29 20.78
N LEU A 52 9.89 1.70 20.87
CA LEU A 52 10.89 1.49 19.82
C LEU A 52 10.98 0.01 19.41
N ARG A 53 10.85 -0.24 18.10
CA ARG A 53 10.84 -1.58 17.47
C ARG A 53 11.96 -1.77 16.43
N GLY A 54 12.59 -0.67 15.99
CA GLY A 54 13.78 -0.65 15.15
C GLY A 54 14.11 0.79 14.73
N CYS A 55 15.39 1.13 14.57
CA CYS A 55 15.80 2.46 14.07
C CYS A 55 17.17 2.39 13.43
N ILE A 56 17.25 2.66 12.12
CA ILE A 56 18.50 2.72 11.37
C ILE A 56 18.41 3.87 10.35
N GLY A 57 19.53 4.54 10.14
CA GLY A 57 19.70 5.60 9.16
C GLY A 57 21.16 5.89 8.88
N THR A 58 21.41 7.08 8.35
CA THR A 58 22.74 7.56 7.99
C THR A 58 22.86 9.06 8.18
N LEU A 59 24.07 9.49 8.55
CA LEU A 59 24.48 10.90 8.61
C LEU A 59 25.09 11.39 7.29
N GLU A 60 25.43 10.47 6.38
CA GLU A 60 25.86 10.80 5.02
C GLU A 60 24.64 10.98 4.12
N ALA A 61 24.70 11.97 3.24
CA ALA A 61 23.63 12.25 2.30
C ALA A 61 23.40 11.04 1.36
N ARG A 62 22.16 10.58 1.29
CA ARG A 62 21.73 9.50 0.40
C ARG A 62 20.57 9.97 -0.46
N CYS A 63 20.44 9.38 -1.65
CA CYS A 63 19.22 9.50 -2.44
C CYS A 63 18.02 9.10 -1.58
N LEU A 64 17.05 9.99 -1.37
CA LEU A 64 15.92 9.76 -0.48
C LEU A 64 15.13 8.50 -0.85
N ILE A 65 14.90 8.26 -2.14
CA ILE A 65 14.17 7.09 -2.63
C ILE A 65 14.88 5.80 -2.22
N ASN A 66 16.15 5.65 -2.61
CA ASN A 66 16.92 4.45 -2.28
C ASN A 66 17.18 4.34 -0.78
N GLY A 67 17.44 5.46 -0.12
CA GLY A 67 17.71 5.52 1.30
C GLY A 67 16.50 5.09 2.13
N PHE A 68 15.30 5.63 1.86
CA PHE A 68 14.10 5.18 2.58
C PHE A 68 13.78 3.72 2.29
N LYS A 69 13.95 3.24 1.06
CA LYS A 69 13.79 1.81 0.73
C LYS A 69 14.74 0.93 1.56
N ASP A 70 16.04 1.23 1.53
CA ASP A 70 17.07 0.45 2.21
C ASP A 70 16.93 0.53 3.74
N TYR A 71 16.73 1.73 4.27
CA TYR A 71 16.66 1.96 5.71
C TYR A 71 15.33 1.53 6.32
N ALA A 72 14.22 1.50 5.58
CA ALA A 72 12.99 0.84 6.01
C ALA A 72 13.22 -0.65 6.28
N LEU A 73 13.84 -1.37 5.33
CA LEU A 73 14.14 -2.80 5.48
C LEU A 73 15.22 -3.06 6.53
N ASN A 74 16.29 -2.27 6.53
CA ASN A 74 17.37 -2.45 7.50
C ASN A 74 16.86 -2.22 8.93
N SER A 75 16.10 -1.16 9.18
CA SER A 75 15.56 -0.88 10.52
C SER A 75 14.49 -1.88 10.96
N ALA A 76 13.69 -2.42 10.04
CA ALA A 76 12.67 -3.42 10.36
C ALA A 76 13.24 -4.82 10.58
N LEU A 77 14.25 -5.22 9.79
CA LEU A 77 14.66 -6.62 9.66
C LEU A 77 16.10 -6.90 10.11
N ARG A 78 16.94 -5.88 10.22
CA ARG A 78 18.39 -6.03 10.45
C ARG A 78 18.92 -5.21 11.63
N ASP A 79 18.05 -4.56 12.40
CA ASP A 79 18.44 -3.91 13.65
C ASP A 79 18.73 -4.97 14.72
N ARG A 80 20.02 -5.20 14.99
CA ARG A 80 20.49 -6.25 15.91
C ARG A 80 19.95 -6.14 17.35
N ARG A 81 19.40 -4.99 17.74
CA ARG A 81 18.79 -4.80 19.06
C ARG A 81 17.42 -5.48 19.16
N PHE A 82 16.79 -5.82 18.04
CA PHE A 82 15.44 -6.35 17.98
C PHE A 82 15.35 -7.55 17.02
N PRO A 83 14.45 -8.52 17.27
CA PRO A 83 14.16 -9.55 16.28
C PRO A 83 13.50 -8.92 15.04
N PRO A 84 13.65 -9.50 13.84
CA PRO A 84 12.99 -8.99 12.65
C PRO A 84 11.48 -8.81 12.87
N ILE A 85 10.94 -7.67 12.44
CA ILE A 85 9.49 -7.40 12.48
C ILE A 85 8.77 -8.51 11.72
N GLN A 86 7.63 -8.95 12.23
CA GLN A 86 6.79 -9.96 11.58
C GLN A 86 5.59 -9.30 10.87
N PRO A 87 5.03 -9.89 9.79
CA PRO A 87 3.88 -9.33 9.09
C PRO A 87 2.68 -9.03 10.00
N LYS A 88 2.40 -9.91 10.97
CA LYS A 88 1.32 -9.73 11.97
C LYS A 88 1.51 -8.52 12.88
N GLU A 89 2.71 -7.96 12.96
CA GLU A 89 2.98 -6.77 13.77
C GLU A 89 2.56 -5.48 13.03
N LEU A 90 2.47 -5.50 11.70
CA LEU A 90 2.20 -4.32 10.85
C LEU A 90 1.02 -3.47 11.37
N PRO A 91 -0.16 -4.04 11.72
CA PRO A 91 -1.31 -3.25 12.21
C PRO A 91 -1.06 -2.43 13.47
N HIS A 92 0.01 -2.71 14.20
CA HIS A 92 0.36 -2.08 15.46
C HIS A 92 1.61 -1.22 15.35
N LEU A 93 2.15 -1.02 14.14
CA LEU A 93 3.37 -0.26 13.93
C LEU A 93 3.08 1.21 13.66
N GLU A 94 3.98 2.04 14.16
CA GLU A 94 4.14 3.44 13.80
C GLU A 94 5.49 3.58 13.11
N CYS A 95 5.51 4.29 11.98
CA CYS A 95 6.73 4.59 11.24
C CYS A 95 7.01 6.08 11.31
N THR A 96 8.24 6.43 11.68
CA THR A 96 8.75 7.80 11.64
C THR A 96 9.89 7.87 10.64
N VAL A 97 9.76 8.76 9.66
CA VAL A 97 10.85 9.15 8.76
C VAL A 97 11.44 10.49 9.24
N SER A 98 12.76 10.57 9.26
CA SER A 98 13.51 11.77 9.63
C SER A 98 14.46 12.16 8.51
N ILE A 99 14.45 13.44 8.13
CA ILE A 99 15.39 14.05 7.18
C ILE A 99 16.16 15.14 7.91
N LEU A 100 17.49 15.04 7.89
CA LEU A 100 18.37 15.98 8.54
C LEU A 100 18.72 17.12 7.57
N VAL A 101 18.57 18.36 8.04
CA VAL A 101 18.67 19.59 7.25
C VAL A 101 19.44 20.67 8.01
N ASP A 102 19.75 21.78 7.34
CA ASP A 102 20.34 22.98 7.94
C ASP A 102 21.63 22.76 8.71
N TYR A 103 22.60 22.09 8.07
CA TYR A 103 23.93 21.86 8.63
C TYR A 103 24.74 23.17 8.68
N GLU A 104 25.12 23.57 9.88
CA GLU A 104 25.90 24.77 10.14
C GLU A 104 27.08 24.46 11.06
N ILE A 105 28.27 24.98 10.74
CA ILE A 105 29.40 24.96 11.69
C ILE A 105 29.09 25.96 12.78
N ALA A 106 29.02 25.48 14.02
CA ALA A 106 28.76 26.30 15.18
C ALA A 106 29.99 27.12 15.57
N ILE A 107 29.77 28.31 16.13
CA ILE A 107 30.83 29.24 16.56
C ILE A 107 31.69 28.62 17.66
N ASN A 108 31.08 27.85 18.56
CA ASN A 108 31.73 27.13 19.64
C ASN A 108 30.89 25.92 20.07
N TYR A 109 31.40 25.11 21.00
CA TYR A 109 30.76 23.88 21.45
C TYR A 109 29.43 24.07 22.22
N LEU A 110 29.04 25.31 22.54
CA LEU A 110 27.78 25.67 23.20
C LEU A 110 26.78 26.37 22.25
N ASP A 111 27.17 26.64 21.00
CA ASP A 111 26.37 27.35 20.00
C ASP A 111 25.38 26.42 19.28
N TRP A 112 24.45 25.88 20.07
CA TRP A 112 23.31 25.06 19.62
C TRP A 112 22.17 25.19 20.63
N GLU A 113 21.05 24.49 20.44
CA GLU A 113 19.86 24.63 21.30
C GLU A 113 19.29 23.25 21.59
N VAL A 114 19.09 22.95 22.88
CA VAL A 114 18.60 21.64 23.35
C VAL A 114 17.16 21.45 22.88
N GLY A 115 16.86 20.27 22.33
CA GLY A 115 15.53 19.94 21.79
C GLY A 115 15.26 20.48 20.39
N LYS A 116 16.13 21.35 19.86
CA LYS A 116 16.02 21.91 18.50
C LYS A 116 17.11 21.40 17.56
N HIS A 117 18.36 21.40 18.02
CA HIS A 117 19.51 21.06 17.20
C HIS A 117 20.06 19.68 17.52
N GLY A 118 20.29 18.88 16.49
CA GLY A 118 21.21 17.76 16.51
C GLY A 118 22.63 18.29 16.40
N ILE A 119 23.59 17.56 16.95
CA ILE A 119 24.99 17.98 17.02
C ILE A 119 25.94 16.86 16.60
N ILE A 120 26.91 17.20 15.76
CA ILE A 120 28.06 16.36 15.41
C ILE A 120 29.28 17.03 16.02
N ILE A 121 30.04 16.29 16.82
CA ILE A 121 31.33 16.76 17.35
C ILE A 121 32.48 16.09 16.59
N GLU A 122 33.55 16.84 16.41
CA GLU A 122 34.81 16.34 15.86
C GLU A 122 35.98 16.96 16.61
N PHE A 123 36.93 16.14 17.04
CA PHE A 123 38.14 16.60 17.72
C PHE A 123 39.27 15.57 17.55
N ASN A 124 40.50 16.01 17.76
CA ASN A 124 41.66 15.12 17.81
C ASN A 124 41.90 14.69 19.25
N ASP A 125 42.02 13.39 19.45
CA ASP A 125 42.43 12.78 20.71
C ASP A 125 43.84 13.30 21.08
N PRO A 126 44.01 13.99 22.22
CA PRO A 126 45.31 14.54 22.60
C PRO A 126 46.34 13.46 22.95
N ASP A 127 45.90 12.27 23.37
CA ASP A 127 46.77 11.20 23.86
C ASP A 127 47.24 10.29 22.71
N TYR A 128 46.36 10.05 21.73
CA TYR A 128 46.60 9.12 20.61
C TYR A 128 46.63 9.78 19.23
N ASN A 129 46.53 11.11 19.15
CA ASN A 129 46.48 11.91 17.92
C ASN A 129 45.51 11.35 16.85
N THR A 130 44.40 10.76 17.30
CA THR A 130 43.40 10.12 16.44
C THR A 130 42.18 11.02 16.35
N ARG A 131 41.67 11.27 15.14
CA ARG A 131 40.43 12.03 14.97
C ARG A 131 39.24 11.22 15.45
N ARG A 132 38.42 11.82 16.31
CA ARG A 132 37.20 11.23 16.87
C ARG A 132 35.99 12.03 16.43
N SER A 133 34.86 11.34 16.25
CA SER A 133 33.58 11.97 15.98
C SER A 133 32.43 11.18 16.59
N ALA A 134 31.38 11.89 16.97
CA ALA A 134 30.12 11.33 17.41
C ALA A 134 28.98 12.31 17.12
N THR A 135 27.75 11.79 17.09
CA THR A 135 26.54 12.58 16.86
C THR A 135 25.45 12.27 17.89
N TYR A 136 24.59 13.26 18.13
CA TYR A 136 23.26 13.08 18.71
C TYR A 136 22.21 13.77 17.84
N LEU A 137 21.03 13.15 17.76
CA LEU A 137 19.83 13.73 17.15
C LEU A 137 19.22 14.81 18.08
N PRO A 138 18.41 15.74 17.56
CA PRO A 138 17.86 16.87 18.33
C PRO A 138 17.15 16.49 19.64
N GLU A 139 16.47 15.35 19.66
CA GLU A 139 15.64 14.89 20.76
C GLU A 139 16.43 14.32 21.95
N VAL A 140 17.69 13.88 21.74
CA VAL A 140 18.42 13.08 22.74
C VAL A 140 18.70 13.88 24.02
N ALA A 141 19.29 15.08 23.89
CA ALA A 141 19.66 15.87 25.07
C ALA A 141 18.41 16.32 25.86
N ALA A 142 17.31 16.62 25.16
CA ALA A 142 16.06 17.02 25.81
C ALA A 142 15.40 15.85 26.54
N HIS A 143 15.38 14.65 25.93
CA HIS A 143 14.84 13.45 26.53
C HIS A 143 15.58 13.03 27.81
N GLU A 144 16.91 13.15 27.81
CA GLU A 144 17.75 12.84 28.98
C GLU A 144 17.78 13.95 30.03
N GLY A 145 17.20 15.12 29.75
CA GLY A 145 17.27 16.29 30.64
C GLY A 145 18.68 16.87 30.79
N TRP A 146 19.56 16.65 29.82
CA TRP A 146 20.94 17.11 29.87
C TRP A 146 21.08 18.60 29.55
N THR A 147 21.97 19.27 30.28
CA THR A 147 22.53 20.56 29.88
C THR A 147 23.42 20.40 28.64
N LYS A 148 23.74 21.52 27.98
CA LYS A 148 24.64 21.50 26.82
C LYS A 148 26.01 20.88 27.14
N ILE A 149 26.55 21.15 28.33
CA ILE A 149 27.87 20.63 28.74
C ILE A 149 27.79 19.11 28.96
N GLU A 150 26.77 18.63 29.66
CA GLU A 150 26.57 17.19 29.89
C GLU A 150 26.40 16.43 28.58
N ALA A 151 25.62 16.98 27.64
CA ALA A 151 25.46 16.40 26.32
C ALA A 151 26.79 16.32 25.55
N ILE A 152 27.61 17.38 25.57
CA ILE A 152 28.93 17.41 24.93
C ILE A 152 29.88 16.40 25.57
N ASP A 153 29.94 16.34 26.89
CA ASP A 153 30.81 15.40 27.61
C ASP A 153 30.39 13.95 27.33
N SER A 154 29.08 13.68 27.29
CA SER A 154 28.51 12.39 26.90
C SER A 154 28.87 12.02 25.45
N LEU A 155 28.80 12.97 24.51
CA LEU A 155 29.23 12.80 23.12
C LEU A 155 30.72 12.48 22.99
N VAL A 156 31.57 13.14 23.78
CA VAL A 156 33.01 12.88 23.81
C VAL A 156 33.29 11.43 24.26
N ARG A 157 32.58 10.95 25.29
CA ARG A 157 32.63 9.54 25.70
C ARG A 157 32.13 8.61 24.61
N LYS A 158 31.02 8.95 23.95
CA LYS A 158 30.44 8.19 22.82
C LYS A 158 31.38 8.10 21.63
N ALA A 159 32.21 9.13 21.39
CA ALA A 159 33.28 9.12 20.39
C ALA A 159 34.48 8.22 20.77
N GLY A 160 34.40 7.56 21.94
CA GLY A 160 35.38 6.61 22.45
C GLY A 160 36.55 7.25 23.21
N TYR A 161 36.45 8.53 23.59
CA TYR A 161 37.49 9.17 24.40
C TYR A 161 37.35 8.82 25.88
N ASN A 162 38.40 8.21 26.45
CA ASN A 162 38.39 7.73 27.83
C ASN A 162 39.15 8.63 28.82
N GLY A 163 39.91 9.63 28.33
CA GLY A 163 40.68 10.54 29.16
C GLY A 163 39.84 11.58 29.92
N ALA A 164 40.52 12.52 30.57
CA ALA A 164 39.89 13.61 31.31
C ALA A 164 39.29 14.66 30.36
N ILE A 165 38.01 14.98 30.53
CA ILE A 165 37.33 15.98 29.70
C ILE A 165 37.57 17.37 30.30
N THR A 166 38.56 18.09 29.76
CA THR A 166 38.95 19.43 30.21
C THR A 166 38.29 20.52 29.37
N GLU A 167 38.27 21.74 29.90
CA GLU A 167 37.79 22.91 29.15
C GLU A 167 38.59 23.19 27.87
N SER A 168 39.90 22.92 27.89
CA SER A 168 40.75 23.05 26.71
C SER A 168 40.44 22.00 25.64
N LEU A 169 39.97 20.81 26.03
CA LEU A 169 39.45 19.83 25.09
C LEU A 169 38.14 20.31 24.46
N ARG A 170 37.18 20.78 25.27
CA ARG A 170 35.88 21.29 24.76
C ARG A 170 36.05 22.42 23.76
N LYS A 171 36.95 23.38 24.05
CA LYS A 171 37.27 24.49 23.15
C LYS A 171 37.90 24.07 21.81
N ARG A 172 38.46 22.86 21.72
CA ARG A 172 39.02 22.29 20.48
C ARG A 172 38.00 21.48 19.68
N ILE A 173 36.79 21.28 20.20
CA ILE A 173 35.73 20.58 19.48
C ILE A 173 35.25 21.46 18.34
N ARG A 174 35.31 20.92 17.12
CA ARG A 174 34.53 21.44 16.00
C ARG A 174 33.13 20.85 16.09
N LEU A 175 32.15 21.71 16.27
CA LEU A 175 30.75 21.32 16.37
C LEU A 175 30.01 21.73 15.09
N THR A 176 29.28 20.80 14.51
CA THR A 176 28.29 21.07 13.46
C THR A 176 26.90 20.85 14.05
N ARG A 177 26.05 21.86 13.98
CA ARG A 177 24.63 21.75 14.36
C ARG A 177 23.77 21.52 13.13
N TYR A 178 22.66 20.82 13.30
CA TYR A 178 21.68 20.58 12.24
C TYR A 178 20.28 20.46 12.85
N GLN A 179 19.25 20.58 12.02
CA GLN A 179 17.86 20.34 12.40
C GLN A 179 17.35 19.07 11.73
N SER A 180 16.21 18.55 12.19
CA SER A 180 15.54 17.44 11.52
C SER A 180 14.08 17.76 11.27
N THR A 181 13.61 17.42 10.09
CA THR A 181 12.17 17.34 9.81
C THR A 181 11.73 15.89 10.03
N LEU A 182 10.60 15.70 10.70
CA LEU A 182 10.07 14.39 11.04
C LEU A 182 8.60 14.29 10.65
N PHE A 183 8.21 13.12 10.15
CA PHE A 183 6.82 12.76 9.93
C PHE A 183 6.60 11.36 10.45
N THR A 184 5.53 11.19 11.22
CA THR A 184 5.18 9.94 11.90
C THR A 184 3.77 9.55 11.53
N MET A 185 3.56 8.27 11.21
CA MET A 185 2.25 7.75 10.84
C MET A 185 2.08 6.34 11.39
N HIS A 186 0.91 6.05 11.96
CA HIS A 186 0.53 4.69 12.32
C HIS A 186 0.11 3.92 11.06
N TYR A 187 0.37 2.61 11.01
CA TYR A 187 -0.01 1.77 9.86
C TYR A 187 -1.51 1.85 9.54
N GLY A 188 -2.36 1.96 10.56
CA GLY A 188 -3.80 2.16 10.39
C GLY A 188 -4.20 3.46 9.66
N GLU A 189 -3.35 4.49 9.67
CA GLU A 189 -3.53 5.76 8.96
C GLU A 189 -3.02 5.69 7.49
N ASP A 190 -2.12 4.75 7.23
CA ASP A 190 -1.69 4.34 5.88
C ASP A 190 -2.77 3.50 5.17
N PHE A 191 -3.60 2.82 5.97
CA PHE A 191 -4.71 1.96 5.53
C PHE A 191 -5.94 2.74 5.05
N GLN A 192 -5.71 3.78 4.23
CA GLN A 192 -6.66 4.28 3.24
C GLN A 192 -6.78 3.34 2.02
N PHE A 193 -6.55 2.03 2.19
CA PHE A 193 -6.89 0.96 1.24
C PHE A 193 -7.82 -0.03 1.94
N LYS A 194 -9.12 0.29 2.00
CA LYS A 194 -10.14 -0.56 2.64
C LYS A 194 -11.38 -0.73 1.75
N VAL A 195 -11.19 -0.84 0.44
CA VAL A 195 -12.11 -1.59 -0.42
C VAL A 195 -11.26 -2.72 -1.01
N THR A 196 -11.26 -3.86 -0.33
CA THR A 196 -10.38 -5.01 -0.62
C THR A 196 -10.75 -5.66 -1.96
N ALA A 197 -12.02 -5.57 -2.33
CA ALA A 197 -12.54 -5.94 -3.64
C ALA A 197 -13.86 -5.19 -3.88
N ALA A 198 -14.10 -4.83 -5.15
CA ALA A 198 -15.41 -4.41 -5.61
C ALA A 198 -15.79 -5.26 -6.81
N VAL A 199 -16.96 -5.88 -6.76
CA VAL A 199 -17.45 -6.77 -7.82
C VAL A 199 -18.81 -6.25 -8.27
N CYS A 200 -18.95 -6.01 -9.57
CA CYS A 200 -20.25 -5.91 -10.22
C CYS A 200 -20.65 -7.33 -10.62
N GLN A 201 -21.52 -7.97 -9.84
CA GLN A 201 -22.02 -9.30 -10.21
C GLN A 201 -23.40 -9.16 -10.85
N PHE A 202 -23.51 -9.69 -12.06
CA PHE A 202 -24.78 -9.81 -12.78
C PHE A 202 -25.53 -10.98 -12.17
N TYR A 203 -26.59 -10.70 -11.43
CA TYR A 203 -27.60 -11.69 -11.12
C TYR A 203 -28.91 -11.18 -11.71
N TYR A 204 -29.36 -11.81 -12.79
CA TYR A 204 -30.76 -11.72 -13.17
C TYR A 204 -31.53 -12.47 -12.07
N PHE A 205 -31.96 -11.75 -11.03
CA PHE A 205 -32.89 -12.32 -10.08
C PHE A 205 -34.23 -12.44 -10.79
N ASP A 206 -34.62 -13.67 -11.10
CA ASP A 206 -36.04 -13.96 -11.28
C ASP A 206 -36.78 -13.39 -10.06
N SER A 207 -37.96 -12.81 -10.31
CA SER A 207 -38.88 -12.21 -9.35
C SER A 207 -39.09 -13.05 -8.08
N SER A 208 -38.85 -14.37 -8.17
CA SER A 208 -38.94 -15.37 -7.10
C SER A 208 -37.75 -15.39 -6.11
N GLN A 209 -36.61 -14.78 -6.43
CA GLN A 209 -35.36 -14.83 -5.63
C GLN A 209 -35.04 -13.49 -4.92
N ILE A 210 -35.67 -12.38 -5.33
CA ILE A 210 -35.58 -11.07 -4.65
C ILE A 210 -36.09 -11.15 -3.20
N THR A 211 -37.01 -12.07 -2.91
CA THR A 211 -37.57 -12.35 -1.59
C THR A 211 -36.59 -13.06 -0.63
N LYS A 212 -35.43 -13.52 -1.10
CA LYS A 212 -34.40 -14.21 -0.28
C LYS A 212 -33.29 -13.30 0.24
N LEU A 213 -33.20 -12.06 -0.25
CA LEU A 213 -32.39 -11.03 0.38
C LEU A 213 -33.16 -10.47 1.58
N PRO A 214 -32.56 -10.36 2.77
CA PRO A 214 -33.25 -9.75 3.89
C PRO A 214 -33.44 -8.27 3.55
N SER A 215 -34.72 -7.88 3.48
CA SER A 215 -35.26 -6.52 3.44
C SER A 215 -35.54 -5.94 2.05
N ASN A 216 -36.70 -5.30 1.90
CA ASN A 216 -37.09 -4.38 0.82
C ASN A 216 -36.22 -3.10 0.75
N SER A 217 -34.93 -3.16 1.12
CA SER A 217 -33.99 -2.04 1.04
C SER A 217 -33.00 -2.27 -0.10
N SER A 218 -32.73 -1.22 -0.87
CA SER A 218 -31.72 -1.23 -1.94
C SER A 218 -30.27 -1.25 -1.42
N LYS A 219 -30.07 -1.24 -0.08
CA LYS A 219 -28.76 -1.19 0.58
C LYS A 219 -28.75 -2.12 1.79
N CYS A 220 -27.75 -2.99 1.91
CA CYS A 220 -27.53 -3.83 3.09
C CYS A 220 -26.04 -4.07 3.36
N THR A 221 -25.70 -4.29 4.64
CA THR A 221 -24.32 -4.55 5.08
C THR A 221 -24.28 -5.81 5.95
N TYR A 222 -23.32 -6.69 5.68
CA TYR A 222 -23.04 -7.85 6.53
C TYR A 222 -21.63 -7.76 7.10
N SER A 223 -21.45 -8.13 8.37
CA SER A 223 -20.14 -8.19 9.00
C SER A 223 -19.67 -9.63 9.21
N CYS A 224 -18.39 -9.90 8.91
CA CYS A 224 -17.71 -11.17 9.16
C CYS A 224 -16.20 -10.92 9.36
N ASP A 225 -15.61 -11.48 10.41
CA ASP A 225 -14.15 -11.50 10.65
C ASP A 225 -13.45 -10.13 10.48
N GLY A 226 -14.02 -9.08 11.08
CA GLY A 226 -13.47 -7.71 11.01
C GLY A 226 -13.66 -7.01 9.66
N HIS A 227 -14.42 -7.61 8.75
CA HIS A 227 -14.77 -7.04 7.45
C HIS A 227 -16.28 -6.83 7.32
N THR A 228 -16.65 -5.91 6.44
CA THR A 228 -18.02 -5.56 6.07
C THR A 228 -18.22 -5.78 4.58
N PHE A 229 -19.29 -6.48 4.23
CA PHE A 229 -19.75 -6.76 2.89
C PHE A 229 -20.94 -5.84 2.63
N ASN A 230 -20.74 -4.85 1.77
CA ASN A 230 -21.71 -3.79 1.52
C ASN A 230 -22.33 -4.00 0.14
N PHE A 231 -23.66 -4.15 0.10
CA PHE A 231 -24.41 -4.46 -1.11
C PHE A 231 -25.34 -3.29 -1.47
N LEU A 232 -25.23 -2.83 -2.72
CA LEU A 232 -26.12 -1.84 -3.33
C LEU A 232 -26.86 -2.51 -4.50
N LEU A 233 -28.19 -2.49 -4.45
CA LEU A 233 -29.06 -3.03 -5.49
C LEU A 233 -29.68 -1.91 -6.31
N ASP A 234 -29.53 -1.98 -7.64
CA ASP A 234 -30.12 -1.00 -8.54
C ASP A 234 -30.36 -1.61 -9.94
N SER A 235 -31.58 -1.50 -10.47
CA SER A 235 -31.96 -1.95 -11.83
C SER A 235 -31.59 -3.42 -12.15
N GLY A 236 -31.69 -4.32 -11.16
CA GLY A 236 -31.32 -5.73 -11.33
C GLY A 236 -29.82 -6.02 -11.21
N PHE A 237 -29.00 -5.02 -10.89
CA PHE A 237 -27.58 -5.16 -10.63
C PHE A 237 -27.28 -5.14 -9.13
N VAL A 238 -26.31 -5.96 -8.73
CA VAL A 238 -25.76 -5.96 -7.38
C VAL A 238 -24.33 -5.45 -7.43
N PHE A 239 -24.09 -4.34 -6.75
CA PHE A 239 -22.77 -3.78 -6.51
C PHE A 239 -22.32 -4.19 -5.12
N LEU A 240 -21.18 -4.88 -5.03
CA LEU A 240 -20.60 -5.35 -3.77
C LEU A 240 -19.27 -4.66 -3.50
N ALA A 241 -19.07 -4.17 -2.28
CA ALA A 241 -17.79 -3.71 -1.77
C ALA A 241 -17.46 -4.38 -0.43
N VAL A 242 -16.27 -4.98 -0.35
CA VAL A 242 -15.73 -5.52 0.89
C VAL A 242 -14.80 -4.49 1.52
N ALA A 243 -15.08 -4.09 2.75
CA ALA A 243 -14.32 -3.07 3.47
C ALA A 243 -14.03 -3.53 4.89
N ASP A 244 -12.87 -3.17 5.44
CA ASP A 244 -12.60 -3.39 6.87
C ASP A 244 -13.64 -2.64 7.73
N GLU A 245 -14.06 -3.21 8.85
CA GLU A 245 -15.12 -2.66 9.71
C GLU A 245 -14.79 -1.24 10.19
N SER A 246 -13.51 -0.92 10.35
CA SER A 246 -13.05 0.40 10.76
C SER A 246 -13.24 1.51 9.71
N VAL A 247 -13.64 1.20 8.47
CA VAL A 247 -14.06 2.20 7.47
C VAL A 247 -15.37 2.87 7.86
N GLY A 248 -16.22 2.16 8.61
CA GLY A 248 -17.60 2.56 8.82
C GLY A 248 -18.46 2.44 7.56
N ARG A 249 -19.76 2.72 7.71
CA ARG A 249 -20.78 2.33 6.71
C ARG A 249 -20.90 3.29 5.53
N ASN A 250 -20.61 4.57 5.71
CA ASN A 250 -20.92 5.57 4.69
C ASN A 250 -20.00 5.45 3.47
N MET A 251 -18.70 5.24 3.69
CA MET A 251 -17.70 5.26 2.62
C MET A 251 -17.92 4.15 1.57
N PRO A 252 -18.15 2.87 1.95
CA PRO A 252 -18.43 1.81 1.00
C PRO A 252 -19.64 2.13 0.12
N PHE A 253 -20.73 2.68 0.68
CA PHE A 253 -21.91 3.04 -0.12
C PHE A 253 -21.70 4.25 -1.03
N VAL A 254 -20.91 5.25 -0.62
CA VAL A 254 -20.55 6.37 -1.49
C VAL A 254 -19.73 5.88 -2.68
N PHE A 255 -18.78 4.99 -2.42
CA PHE A 255 -18.00 4.33 -3.46
C PHE A 255 -18.90 3.52 -4.40
N LEU A 256 -19.77 2.66 -3.87
CA LEU A 256 -20.70 1.85 -4.66
C LEU A 256 -21.64 2.69 -5.54
N GLU A 257 -22.14 3.81 -5.03
CA GLU A 257 -22.98 4.74 -5.82
C GLU A 257 -22.19 5.35 -6.98
N ARG A 258 -20.92 5.74 -6.76
CA ARG A 258 -20.07 6.31 -7.81
C ARG A 258 -19.72 5.29 -8.90
N VAL A 259 -19.47 4.04 -8.50
CA VAL A 259 -19.25 2.92 -9.41
C VAL A 259 -20.51 2.61 -10.21
N LYS A 260 -21.67 2.60 -9.56
CA LYS A 260 -22.98 2.44 -10.21
C LYS A 260 -23.25 3.53 -11.24
N ASP A 261 -22.98 4.79 -10.89
CA ASP A 261 -23.25 5.93 -11.79
C ASP A 261 -22.37 5.86 -13.06
N ASP A 262 -21.07 5.54 -12.93
CA ASP A 262 -20.19 5.34 -14.10
C ASP A 262 -20.59 4.10 -14.93
N PHE A 263 -21.00 3.01 -14.26
CA PHE A 263 -21.52 1.83 -14.94
C PHE A 263 -22.77 2.15 -15.77
N LYS A 264 -23.75 2.84 -15.18
CA LYS A 264 -24.99 3.23 -15.88
C LYS A 264 -24.73 4.21 -17.01
N GLN A 265 -23.78 5.14 -16.85
CA GLN A 265 -23.44 6.09 -17.90
C GLN A 265 -22.90 5.39 -19.15
N ARG A 266 -22.14 4.31 -18.97
CA ARG A 266 -21.49 3.58 -20.07
C ARG A 266 -22.38 2.51 -20.68
N TYR A 267 -23.09 1.76 -19.85
CA TYR A 267 -23.81 0.55 -20.28
C TYR A 267 -25.33 0.68 -20.21
N GLY A 268 -25.85 1.78 -19.64
CA GLY A 268 -27.28 1.97 -19.42
C GLY A 268 -28.13 2.06 -20.70
N SER A 269 -27.53 2.39 -21.84
CA SER A 269 -28.21 2.41 -23.14
C SER A 269 -28.41 1.00 -23.70
N SER A 270 -27.41 0.12 -23.58
CA SER A 270 -27.46 -1.27 -24.06
C SER A 270 -28.36 -2.17 -23.20
N ILE A 271 -28.65 -1.77 -21.96
CA ILE A 271 -29.50 -2.51 -21.03
C ILE A 271 -31.00 -2.26 -21.27
N LYS A 272 -31.36 -1.19 -22.00
CA LYS A 272 -32.75 -0.74 -22.21
C LYS A 272 -33.43 -1.27 -23.48
N ASP A 273 -32.69 -1.89 -24.40
CA ASP A 273 -33.32 -2.54 -25.55
C ASP A 273 -33.98 -3.85 -25.10
N GLU A 274 -35.28 -3.79 -24.86
CA GLU A 274 -36.16 -4.95 -24.65
C GLU A 274 -36.47 -5.69 -25.96
N ASN A 275 -35.85 -5.31 -27.08
CA ASN A 275 -36.09 -5.99 -28.35
C ASN A 275 -35.24 -7.28 -28.43
N PRO A 276 -35.87 -8.44 -28.67
CA PRO A 276 -35.15 -9.67 -28.95
C PRO A 276 -34.22 -9.48 -30.16
N HIS A 277 -33.00 -10.01 -30.06
CA HIS A 277 -32.05 -9.99 -31.17
C HIS A 277 -32.65 -10.73 -32.39
N PRO A 278 -32.59 -10.19 -33.62
CA PRO A 278 -33.31 -10.71 -34.79
C PRO A 278 -32.75 -12.03 -35.37
N LEU A 279 -31.95 -12.75 -34.59
CA LEU A 279 -31.41 -14.08 -34.92
C LEU A 279 -31.73 -15.13 -33.85
N ALA A 280 -32.58 -14.81 -32.88
CA ALA A 280 -33.16 -15.82 -32.01
C ALA A 280 -34.24 -16.56 -32.81
N ASP A 281 -33.84 -17.60 -33.53
CA ASP A 281 -34.77 -18.65 -33.93
C ASP A 281 -35.37 -19.26 -32.64
N ASP A 282 -36.68 -19.46 -32.65
CA ASP A 282 -37.54 -19.75 -31.50
C ASP A 282 -37.29 -21.11 -30.78
N GLU A 283 -36.08 -21.70 -30.88
CA GLU A 283 -35.81 -23.05 -30.31
C GLU A 283 -34.80 -23.10 -29.15
N ASP A 284 -34.06 -22.03 -28.81
CA ASP A 284 -33.09 -22.07 -27.71
C ASP A 284 -33.22 -20.84 -26.76
N GLU A 285 -34.12 -20.93 -25.76
CA GLU A 285 -34.21 -19.96 -24.64
C GLU A 285 -32.89 -19.84 -23.84
N ASP A 286 -31.98 -20.81 -23.97
CA ASP A 286 -30.68 -20.86 -23.30
C ASP A 286 -29.65 -19.86 -23.89
N ASP A 287 -29.83 -19.38 -25.12
CA ASP A 287 -28.85 -18.52 -25.81
C ASP A 287 -28.97 -17.03 -25.44
N LEU A 288 -30.18 -16.56 -25.09
CA LEU A 288 -30.38 -15.20 -24.58
C LEU A 288 -29.71 -15.00 -23.19
N PHE A 289 -29.60 -16.11 -22.44
CA PHE A 289 -28.95 -16.16 -21.14
C PHE A 289 -27.43 -15.97 -21.28
N LEU A 290 -26.82 -16.60 -22.28
CA LEU A 290 -25.37 -16.58 -22.52
C LEU A 290 -24.83 -15.18 -22.84
N ASP A 291 -25.60 -14.35 -23.54
CA ASP A 291 -25.16 -13.04 -24.01
C ASP A 291 -25.09 -11.98 -22.89
N ARG A 292 -25.96 -12.07 -21.87
CA ARG A 292 -25.86 -11.21 -20.68
C ARG A 292 -24.68 -11.58 -19.77
N PHE A 293 -24.33 -12.86 -19.68
CA PHE A 293 -23.16 -13.32 -18.93
C PHE A 293 -21.84 -13.02 -19.66
N SER A 294 -21.83 -13.03 -20.99
CA SER A 294 -20.67 -12.63 -21.80
C SER A 294 -20.32 -11.16 -21.58
N VAL A 295 -21.32 -10.29 -21.51
CA VAL A 295 -21.19 -8.87 -21.15
C VAL A 295 -20.60 -8.73 -19.75
N ALA A 296 -21.13 -9.44 -18.74
CA ALA A 296 -20.63 -9.42 -17.37
C ALA A 296 -19.13 -9.75 -17.23
N TYR A 297 -18.69 -10.82 -17.92
CA TYR A 297 -17.31 -11.29 -17.88
C TYR A 297 -16.36 -10.38 -18.67
N THR A 298 -16.85 -9.76 -19.74
CA THR A 298 -16.09 -8.80 -20.56
C THR A 298 -15.92 -7.46 -19.82
N LEU A 299 -16.93 -7.06 -19.04
CA LEU A 299 -16.94 -5.85 -18.23
C LEU A 299 -15.93 -5.88 -17.08
N ASP A 300 -15.70 -7.03 -16.44
CA ASP A 300 -14.71 -7.16 -15.37
C ASP A 300 -13.29 -6.77 -15.86
N ARG A 301 -12.96 -7.10 -17.11
CA ARG A 301 -11.65 -6.79 -17.73
C ARG A 301 -11.47 -5.32 -18.11
N GLU A 302 -12.55 -4.62 -18.46
CA GLU A 302 -12.52 -3.20 -18.85
C GLU A 302 -12.76 -2.23 -17.70
N PHE A 303 -13.55 -2.65 -16.70
CA PHE A 303 -14.06 -1.79 -15.63
C PHE A 303 -13.19 -1.85 -14.35
N GLY A 304 -12.37 -2.91 -14.19
CA GLY A 304 -11.43 -3.04 -13.06
C GLY A 304 -10.49 -1.84 -12.84
N PRO A 305 -9.85 -1.27 -13.88
CA PRO A 305 -9.03 -0.07 -13.73
C PRO A 305 -9.81 1.17 -13.26
N ARG A 306 -11.08 1.29 -13.65
CA ARG A 306 -11.95 2.41 -13.24
C ARG A 306 -12.42 2.28 -11.82
N ILE A 307 -12.77 1.06 -11.39
CA ILE A 307 -13.02 0.74 -9.98
C ILE A 307 -11.87 1.25 -9.10
N LYS A 308 -10.62 1.02 -9.52
CA LYS A 308 -9.42 1.50 -8.83
C LYS A 308 -9.36 3.04 -8.78
N GLU A 309 -9.66 3.73 -9.88
CA GLU A 309 -9.71 5.20 -9.91
C GLU A 309 -10.83 5.78 -9.01
N HIS A 310 -12.02 5.17 -9.03
CA HIS A 310 -13.14 5.58 -8.18
C HIS A 310 -12.81 5.40 -6.69
N MET A 311 -12.16 4.29 -6.36
CA MET A 311 -11.66 4.01 -5.00
C MET A 311 -10.66 5.08 -4.56
N GLN A 312 -9.64 5.36 -5.38
CA GLN A 312 -8.64 6.41 -5.10
C GLN A 312 -9.26 7.80 -4.95
N TYR A 313 -10.23 8.16 -5.80
CA TYR A 313 -10.91 9.47 -5.71
C TYR A 313 -11.69 9.64 -4.41
N CYS A 314 -12.48 8.63 -4.01
CA CYS A 314 -13.24 8.66 -2.77
C CYS A 314 -12.34 8.75 -1.53
N MET A 315 -11.14 8.15 -1.60
CA MET A 315 -10.15 8.16 -0.51
C MET A 315 -9.40 9.49 -0.40
N ASN A 316 -9.11 10.14 -1.53
CA ASN A 316 -8.41 11.42 -1.57
C ASN A 316 -9.32 12.63 -1.24
N HIS A 317 -10.65 12.45 -1.21
CA HIS A 317 -11.62 13.53 -0.98
C HIS A 317 -12.64 13.22 0.14
N PRO A 318 -12.21 12.84 1.37
CA PRO A 318 -13.12 12.40 2.42
C PRO A 318 -14.09 13.49 2.89
N GLU A 319 -13.66 14.76 2.89
CA GLU A 319 -14.49 15.94 3.18
C GLU A 319 -15.67 16.09 2.21
N GLU A 320 -15.40 15.88 0.92
CA GLU A 320 -16.38 15.96 -0.15
C GLU A 320 -17.34 14.77 -0.09
N MET A 321 -16.82 13.57 0.21
CA MET A 321 -17.63 12.36 0.41
C MET A 321 -18.53 12.46 1.64
N ASN A 322 -18.06 13.07 2.73
CA ASN A 322 -18.85 13.32 3.94
C ASN A 322 -19.97 14.35 3.69
N LYS A 323 -19.71 15.40 2.92
CA LYS A 323 -20.74 16.37 2.49
C LYS A 323 -21.77 15.72 1.56
N LEU A 324 -21.30 14.95 0.56
CA LEU A 324 -22.17 14.22 -0.38
C LEU A 324 -23.04 13.18 0.34
N SER A 325 -22.48 12.48 1.34
CA SER A 325 -23.22 11.56 2.20
C SER A 325 -24.32 12.27 2.99
N LYS A 326 -24.01 13.42 3.59
CA LYS A 326 -24.98 14.24 4.33
C LYS A 326 -26.10 14.79 3.43
N LEU A 327 -25.76 15.26 2.24
CA LEU A 327 -26.73 15.79 1.27
C LEU A 327 -27.63 14.68 0.70
N LYS A 328 -27.07 13.53 0.33
CA LYS A 328 -27.85 12.38 -0.17
C LYS A 328 -28.69 11.73 0.93
N ALA A 329 -28.25 11.76 2.19
CA ALA A 329 -29.04 11.30 3.34
C ALA A 329 -30.25 12.19 3.63
N GLN A 330 -30.24 13.47 3.24
CA GLN A 330 -31.41 14.35 3.33
C GLN A 330 -32.45 14.10 2.22
N ILE A 331 -32.04 13.52 1.08
CA ILE A 331 -32.90 13.25 -0.09
C ILE A 331 -33.46 11.82 -0.06
N THR A 332 -32.76 10.89 0.58
CA THR A 332 -33.16 9.47 0.68
C THR A 332 -33.87 9.24 2.00
N GLU A 333 -35.20 9.17 1.97
CA GLU A 333 -36.04 8.87 3.13
C GLU A 333 -35.52 7.64 3.89
N VAL A 334 -35.52 7.74 5.22
CA VAL A 334 -34.87 6.84 6.18
C VAL A 334 -35.44 5.42 6.09
N LYS A 335 -34.90 4.61 5.17
CA LYS A 335 -34.79 3.16 5.36
C LYS A 335 -33.32 2.89 5.70
N GLY A 336 -33.03 2.83 7.00
CA GLY A 336 -31.67 2.61 7.49
C GLY A 336 -31.01 1.39 6.82
N ILE A 337 -29.70 1.50 6.58
CA ILE A 337 -28.87 0.37 6.15
C ILE A 337 -28.99 -0.69 7.25
N MET A 338 -29.61 -1.83 6.92
CA MET A 338 -29.75 -2.95 7.86
C MET A 338 -28.44 -3.72 7.95
N MET A 339 -28.06 -4.07 9.18
CA MET A 339 -26.84 -4.80 9.51
C MET A 339 -27.22 -6.19 10.03
N ASP A 340 -26.81 -7.22 9.32
CA ASP A 340 -27.04 -8.61 9.69
C ASP A 340 -25.69 -9.36 9.77
N ASN A 341 -25.57 -10.29 10.71
CA ASN A 341 -24.41 -11.19 10.78
C ASN A 341 -24.57 -12.28 9.73
N ILE A 342 -23.51 -12.54 8.96
CA ILE A 342 -23.57 -13.55 7.87
C ILE A 342 -23.94 -14.95 8.38
N GLU A 343 -23.54 -15.29 9.62
CA GLU A 343 -23.90 -16.55 10.30
C GLU A 343 -25.42 -16.74 10.45
N LYS A 344 -26.20 -15.65 10.65
CA LYS A 344 -27.66 -15.74 10.79
C LYS A 344 -28.39 -15.94 9.46
N VAL A 345 -27.74 -15.60 8.34
CA VAL A 345 -28.26 -15.82 6.99
C VAL A 345 -27.97 -17.25 6.54
N LEU A 346 -26.82 -17.81 6.95
CA LEU A 346 -26.46 -19.21 6.74
C LEU A 346 -27.42 -20.18 7.46
N ASP A 347 -27.95 -19.80 8.63
CA ASP A 347 -28.88 -20.61 9.44
C ASP A 347 -30.34 -20.64 8.92
N ARG A 348 -30.74 -19.78 7.97
CA ARG A 348 -32.17 -19.55 7.65
C ARG A 348 -32.70 -20.13 6.33
N GLY A 349 -31.91 -20.80 5.51
CA GLY A 349 -32.48 -21.34 4.25
C GLY A 349 -31.53 -22.15 3.40
N GLU A 350 -31.77 -23.45 3.44
CA GLU A 350 -31.21 -24.54 2.65
C GLU A 350 -30.72 -24.24 1.22
N ARG A 351 -29.58 -24.87 0.90
CA ARG A 351 -28.88 -24.99 -0.39
C ARG A 351 -28.27 -23.72 -0.98
N ILE A 352 -27.28 -23.21 -0.26
CA ILE A 352 -26.22 -22.35 -0.79
C ILE A 352 -25.05 -23.22 -1.30
N GLU A 353 -25.31 -24.25 -2.11
CA GLU A 353 -24.21 -24.99 -2.78
C GLU A 353 -23.64 -24.24 -3.99
N LEU A 354 -24.21 -23.09 -4.36
CA LEU A 354 -23.76 -22.27 -5.50
C LEU A 354 -23.22 -20.87 -5.13
N LEU A 355 -23.41 -20.42 -3.88
CA LEU A 355 -22.98 -19.09 -3.41
C LEU A 355 -21.80 -19.18 -2.43
N VAL A 356 -21.66 -20.27 -1.67
CA VAL A 356 -20.43 -20.57 -0.91
C VAL A 356 -19.31 -20.96 -1.87
N ASP A 357 -19.59 -21.74 -2.92
CA ASP A 357 -18.59 -22.14 -3.92
C ASP A 357 -18.05 -20.93 -4.71
N LYS A 358 -18.88 -19.91 -4.97
CA LYS A 358 -18.44 -18.63 -5.58
C LYS A 358 -17.82 -17.63 -4.60
N THR A 359 -18.10 -17.74 -3.30
CA THR A 359 -17.44 -16.89 -2.27
C THR A 359 -16.07 -17.45 -1.91
N GLU A 360 -15.94 -18.78 -1.85
CA GLU A 360 -14.64 -19.47 -1.85
C GLU A 360 -13.89 -19.19 -3.15
N ASN A 361 -14.56 -19.12 -4.31
CA ASN A 361 -13.93 -18.69 -5.55
C ASN A 361 -13.62 -17.19 -5.59
N LEU A 362 -14.27 -16.33 -4.81
CA LEU A 362 -13.92 -14.91 -4.65
C LEU A 362 -12.78 -14.71 -3.65
N GLN A 363 -12.69 -15.54 -2.62
CA GLN A 363 -11.55 -15.62 -1.71
C GLN A 363 -10.35 -16.22 -2.43
N PHE A 364 -10.56 -17.24 -3.28
CA PHE A 364 -9.59 -17.84 -4.17
C PHE A 364 -9.28 -16.97 -5.39
N GLN A 365 -10.19 -16.11 -5.85
CA GLN A 365 -9.92 -15.07 -6.85
C GLN A 365 -9.20 -13.90 -6.21
N ALA A 366 -9.42 -13.52 -4.96
CA ALA A 366 -8.59 -12.52 -4.27
C ALA A 366 -7.17 -13.07 -4.02
N ASP A 367 -7.06 -14.34 -3.61
CA ASP A 367 -5.77 -15.03 -3.46
C ASP A 367 -5.10 -15.36 -4.81
N ASN A 368 -5.88 -15.63 -5.87
CA ASN A 368 -5.39 -15.78 -7.25
C ASN A 368 -5.21 -14.45 -7.99
N PHE A 369 -5.81 -13.36 -7.57
CA PHE A 369 -5.52 -12.03 -8.09
C PHE A 369 -4.15 -11.60 -7.57
N HIS A 370 -3.77 -12.07 -6.38
CA HIS A 370 -2.39 -12.04 -5.88
C HIS A 370 -1.47 -13.14 -6.50
N ARG A 371 -1.94 -14.36 -6.81
CA ARG A 371 -1.09 -15.49 -7.28
C ARG A 371 -1.04 -15.75 -8.80
N GLN A 372 -2.05 -15.46 -9.60
CA GLN A 372 -2.11 -15.79 -11.04
C GLN A 372 -1.40 -14.78 -11.95
N GLY A 373 -1.09 -13.57 -11.48
CA GLY A 373 -0.23 -12.65 -12.23
C GLY A 373 1.18 -13.21 -12.51
N ARG A 374 1.67 -14.11 -11.65
CA ARG A 374 3.05 -14.65 -11.73
C ARG A 374 3.15 -15.98 -12.50
N GLN A 375 2.13 -16.85 -12.49
CA GLN A 375 2.19 -18.14 -13.19
C GLN A 375 1.86 -18.02 -14.69
N LEU A 376 0.92 -17.15 -15.08
CA LEU A 376 0.61 -16.90 -16.50
C LEU A 376 1.76 -16.17 -17.21
N ARG A 377 2.43 -15.20 -16.57
CA ARG A 377 3.56 -14.47 -17.18
C ARG A 377 4.79 -15.35 -17.42
N ARG A 378 5.10 -16.28 -16.49
CA ARG A 378 6.19 -17.26 -16.68
C ARG A 378 5.85 -18.33 -17.72
N LYS A 379 4.62 -18.85 -17.72
CA LYS A 379 4.17 -19.85 -18.71
C LYS A 379 4.06 -19.26 -20.12
N MET A 380 3.57 -18.01 -20.23
CA MET A 380 3.54 -17.26 -21.51
C MET A 380 4.93 -16.79 -21.94
N TRP A 381 5.85 -16.44 -21.02
CA TRP A 381 7.24 -16.13 -21.37
C TRP A 381 7.98 -17.36 -21.90
N LEU A 382 7.84 -18.53 -21.24
CA LEU A 382 8.42 -19.79 -21.71
C LEU A 382 7.78 -20.30 -23.01
N GLN A 383 6.46 -20.26 -23.15
CA GLN A 383 5.78 -20.65 -24.39
C GLN A 383 6.08 -19.68 -25.53
N SER A 384 6.14 -18.37 -25.26
CA SER A 384 6.55 -17.39 -26.29
C SER A 384 8.03 -17.50 -26.65
N LEU A 385 8.91 -17.88 -25.72
CA LEU A 385 10.33 -18.15 -25.98
C LEU A 385 10.50 -19.44 -26.79
N GLN A 386 9.76 -20.50 -26.46
CA GLN A 386 9.76 -21.76 -27.20
C GLN A 386 9.27 -21.58 -28.65
N MET A 387 8.22 -20.78 -28.87
CA MET A 387 7.76 -20.42 -30.21
C MET A 387 8.76 -19.54 -30.96
N LYS A 388 9.40 -18.56 -30.29
CA LYS A 388 10.44 -17.70 -30.90
C LYS A 388 11.71 -18.49 -31.24
N LEU A 389 12.11 -19.47 -30.44
CA LEU A 389 13.26 -20.34 -30.69
C LEU A 389 12.99 -21.33 -31.84
N MET A 390 11.78 -21.90 -31.93
CA MET A 390 11.41 -22.75 -33.08
C MET A 390 11.38 -21.95 -34.39
N VAL A 391 10.76 -20.77 -34.39
CA VAL A 391 10.72 -19.90 -35.59
C VAL A 391 12.11 -19.39 -35.95
N GLY A 392 12.91 -18.94 -34.97
CA GLY A 392 14.28 -18.49 -35.19
C GLY A 392 15.20 -19.62 -35.68
N GLY A 393 15.06 -20.83 -35.13
CA GLY A 393 15.80 -22.01 -35.59
C GLY A 393 15.45 -22.40 -37.02
N GLY A 394 14.17 -22.38 -37.39
CA GLY A 394 13.72 -22.62 -38.77
C GLY A 394 14.29 -21.61 -39.76
N ILE A 395 14.29 -20.32 -39.41
CA ILE A 395 14.90 -19.26 -40.23
C ILE A 395 16.42 -19.48 -40.36
N LEU A 396 17.12 -19.84 -39.27
CA LEU A 396 18.56 -20.10 -39.30
C LEU A 396 18.90 -21.28 -40.22
N VAL A 397 18.12 -22.37 -40.16
CA VAL A 397 18.30 -23.53 -41.04
C VAL A 397 18.05 -23.16 -42.50
N LEU A 398 17.01 -22.37 -42.79
CA LEU A 398 16.76 -21.87 -44.14
C LEU A 398 17.91 -20.99 -44.66
N ILE A 399 18.46 -20.11 -43.81
CA ILE A 399 19.63 -19.29 -44.16
C ILE A 399 20.85 -20.19 -44.44
N ILE A 400 21.08 -21.22 -43.63
CA ILE A 400 22.18 -22.17 -43.84
C ILE A 400 22.00 -22.95 -45.14
N ILE A 401 20.78 -23.43 -45.44
CA ILE A 401 20.48 -24.13 -46.70
C ILE A 401 20.67 -23.19 -47.90
N LEU A 402 20.15 -21.96 -47.83
CA LEU A 402 20.35 -20.95 -48.86
C LEU A 402 21.84 -20.63 -49.04
N TRP A 403 22.59 -20.53 -47.94
CA TRP A 403 24.04 -20.32 -47.97
C TRP A 403 24.74 -21.50 -48.65
N PHE A 404 24.36 -22.75 -48.37
CA PHE A 404 24.91 -23.92 -49.07
C PHE A 404 24.59 -23.96 -50.56
N ILE A 405 23.38 -23.52 -50.94
CA ILE A 405 22.95 -23.44 -52.35
C ILE A 405 23.73 -22.34 -53.09
N VAL A 406 23.91 -21.17 -52.46
CA VAL A 406 24.61 -20.02 -53.06
C VAL A 406 26.13 -20.22 -53.07
N CYS A 407 26.70 -20.80 -52.02
CA CYS A 407 28.14 -21.05 -51.90
C CYS A 407 28.59 -22.38 -52.51
N GLY A 408 27.68 -23.17 -53.11
CA GLY A 408 28.02 -24.35 -53.92
C GLY A 408 28.62 -25.52 -53.13
N GLY A 409 28.25 -25.67 -51.86
CA GLY A 409 28.74 -26.74 -50.97
C GLY A 409 30.13 -26.52 -50.38
N PHE A 410 30.49 -27.30 -49.35
CA PHE A 410 31.83 -27.32 -48.76
C PHE A 410 32.85 -27.83 -49.81
N LYS A 411 33.56 -26.92 -50.49
CA LYS A 411 34.89 -27.22 -51.01
C LYS A 411 35.88 -27.08 -49.86
N CYS A 412 36.10 -28.18 -49.14
CA CYS A 412 37.40 -28.44 -48.51
C CYS A 412 38.37 -28.94 -49.56
#